data_AF-A0A6M0K6N0-F1
#
_entry.id   AF-A0A6M0K6N0-F1
#
_cell.length_a   1.000
_cell.length_b   1.000
_cell.length_c   1.000
_cell.angle_alpha   90.00
_cell.angle_beta   90.00
_cell.angle_gamma   90.00
#
_symmetry.space_group_name_H-M   'P 1'
#
loop_
_entity.id
_entity.type
_entity.pdbx_description
1 polymer ?
#
loop_
_entity_poly.entity_id
_entity_poly.type
_entity_poly.pdbx_seq_one_letter_code
_entity_poly.pdbx_strand_id
1 'polypeptide(L)'
;MRTLDLTEASAFLRMHPETLRRLAAAGEIPSAKPGKHWVFIDEDLANWLRSRYAVTARAAEPRGQPTCSTADPTAVSGGCDSPRQTAKKYASLLAPKTSKPPRSTKRC
;
A
#
# COMPACT_ATOMS: atom_id res chain seq x y z
N MET A 1 33.44 -9.21 4.54
CA MET A 1 32.59 -10.05 5.41
C MET A 1 33.25 -10.37 6.74
N ARG A 2 32.75 -9.73 7.80
CA ARG A 2 33.05 -10.05 9.19
C ARG A 2 31.77 -10.51 9.87
N THR A 3 31.87 -11.49 10.75
CA THR A 3 30.77 -11.93 11.61
C THR A 3 30.88 -11.24 12.96
N LEU A 4 29.74 -10.86 13.53
CA LEU A 4 29.61 -10.18 14.80
C LEU A 4 28.83 -11.05 15.78
N ASP A 5 29.26 -11.06 17.04
CA ASP A 5 28.48 -11.66 18.13
C ASP A 5 27.32 -10.76 18.56
N LEU A 6 26.39 -11.28 19.37
CA LEU A 6 25.24 -10.53 19.89
C LEU A 6 25.62 -9.18 20.51
N THR A 7 26.69 -9.15 21.31
CA THR A 7 27.16 -7.93 21.99
C THR A 7 27.72 -6.93 20.98
N GLU A 8 28.52 -7.39 20.03
CA GLU A 8 29.13 -6.55 18.99
C GLU A 8 28.07 -5.98 18.04
N ALA A 9 27.12 -6.81 17.60
CA ALA A 9 25.99 -6.39 16.79
C ALA A 9 25.12 -5.36 17.53
N SER A 10 24.95 -5.52 18.85
CA SER A 10 24.18 -4.58 19.68
C SER A 10 24.88 -3.22 19.80
N ALA A 11 26.21 -3.23 19.92
CA ALA A 11 27.03 -2.01 19.91
C ALA A 11 26.98 -1.32 18.53
N PHE A 12 27.05 -2.09 17.45
CA PHE A 12 26.96 -1.59 16.08
C PHE A 12 25.63 -0.88 15.80
N LEU A 13 24.51 -1.50 16.16
CA LEU A 13 23.17 -0.91 16.01
C LEU A 13 22.81 0.09 17.12
N ARG A 14 23.68 0.29 18.11
CA ARG A 14 23.48 1.13 19.30
C ARG A 14 22.17 0.80 20.03
N MET A 15 21.89 -0.49 20.22
CA MET A 15 20.69 -1.00 20.87
C MET A 15 21.01 -1.94 22.02
N HIS A 16 20.06 -2.15 22.92
CA HIS A 16 20.25 -3.10 24.03
C HIS A 16 20.32 -4.55 23.50
N PRO A 17 21.26 -5.38 23.96
CA PRO A 17 21.47 -6.75 23.45
C PRO A 17 20.22 -7.63 23.58
N GLU A 18 19.44 -7.46 24.64
CA GLU A 18 18.19 -8.21 24.82
C GLU A 18 17.14 -7.84 23.76
N THR A 19 17.10 -6.59 23.32
CA THR A 19 16.21 -6.16 22.25
C THR A 19 16.65 -6.77 20.92
N LEU A 20 17.96 -6.77 20.66
CA LEU A 20 18.52 -7.37 19.44
C LEU A 20 18.23 -8.88 19.41
N ARG A 21 18.40 -9.57 20.54
CA ARG A 21 18.03 -10.98 20.70
C ARG A 21 16.56 -11.23 20.40
N ARG A 22 15.65 -10.38 20.89
CA ARG A 22 14.20 -10.51 20.62
C ARG A 22 13.89 -10.35 19.13
N LEU A 23 14.51 -9.38 18.46
CA LEU A 23 14.33 -9.16 17.03
C LEU A 23 14.93 -10.28 16.17
N ALA A 24 16.09 -10.80 16.56
CA ALA A 24 16.70 -11.96 15.92
C ALA A 24 15.82 -13.21 16.07
N ALA A 25 15.25 -13.43 17.26
CA ALA A 25 14.31 -14.52 17.51
C ALA A 25 12.98 -14.36 16.74
N ALA A 26 12.53 -13.12 16.51
CA ALA A 26 11.37 -12.80 15.70
C ALA A 26 11.63 -12.91 14.18
N GLY A 27 12.89 -13.03 13.75
CA GLY A 27 13.28 -13.04 12.34
C GLY A 27 13.22 -11.67 11.66
N GLU A 28 13.17 -10.57 12.42
CA GLU A 28 13.14 -9.21 11.87
C GLU A 28 14.53 -8.70 11.47
N ILE A 29 15.58 -9.25 12.09
CA ILE A 29 16.97 -8.92 11.80
C ILE A 29 17.64 -10.12 11.12
N PRO A 30 18.40 -9.90 10.03
CA PRO A 30 19.17 -10.96 9.40
C PRO A 30 20.20 -11.50 10.39
N SER A 31 20.02 -12.75 10.79
CA SER A 31 20.81 -13.39 11.83
C SER A 31 20.87 -14.90 11.60
N ALA A 32 21.99 -15.49 11.99
CA ALA A 32 22.19 -16.92 12.00
C ALA A 32 22.35 -17.40 13.45
N LYS A 33 21.89 -18.61 13.72
CA LYS A 33 22.05 -19.24 15.03
C LYS A 33 22.80 -20.58 14.91
N PRO A 34 24.11 -20.55 14.62
CA PRO A 34 24.90 -21.77 14.65
C PRO A 34 25.01 -22.29 16.09
N GLY A 35 24.28 -23.37 16.38
CA GLY A 35 24.24 -23.98 17.71
C GLY A 35 23.52 -23.10 18.75
N LYS A 36 24.27 -22.58 19.73
CA LYS A 36 23.73 -21.81 20.87
C LYS A 36 23.99 -20.30 20.80
N HIS A 37 24.81 -19.84 19.86
CA HIS A 37 25.20 -18.43 19.75
C HIS A 37 24.49 -17.76 18.59
N TRP A 38 24.17 -16.48 18.76
CA TRP A 38 23.65 -15.64 17.69
C TRP A 38 24.83 -14.99 16.96
N VAL A 39 24.86 -15.15 15.65
CA VAL A 39 25.90 -14.62 14.77
C VAL A 39 25.25 -13.74 13.72
N PHE A 40 25.83 -12.57 13.50
CA PHE A 40 25.35 -11.58 12.55
C PHE A 40 26.43 -11.31 11.51
N ILE A 41 26.04 -10.97 10.30
CA ILE A 41 26.97 -10.51 9.26
C ILE A 41 26.88 -8.99 9.23
N ASP A 42 28.03 -8.32 9.33
CA ASP A 42 28.11 -6.84 9.36
C ASP A 42 27.43 -6.21 8.13
N GLU A 43 27.67 -6.78 6.95
CA GLU A 43 27.07 -6.32 5.69
C GLU A 43 25.54 -6.45 5.67
N ASP A 44 24.99 -7.49 6.28
CA ASP A 44 23.53 -7.69 6.37
C ASP A 44 22.89 -6.73 7.38
N LEU A 45 23.56 -6.46 8.51
CA LEU A 45 23.11 -5.44 9.46
C LEU A 45 23.11 -4.04 8.81
N ALA A 46 24.14 -3.72 8.04
CA ALA A 46 24.23 -2.47 7.29
C ALA A 46 23.13 -2.38 6.21
N ASN A 47 22.86 -3.47 5.49
CA ASN A 47 21.79 -3.52 4.49
C ASN A 47 20.39 -3.40 5.11
N TRP A 48 20.18 -4.01 6.28
CA TRP A 48 18.96 -3.85 7.06
C TRP A 48 18.76 -2.40 7.50
N LEU A 49 19.83 -1.73 7.95
CA LEU A 49 19.80 -0.32 8.31
C LEU A 49 19.49 0.57 7.09
N ARG A 50 20.11 0.29 5.94
CA ARG A 50 19.84 0.98 4.67
C ARG A 50 18.39 0.82 4.22
N SER A 51 17.82 -0.36 4.39
CA SER A 51 16.41 -0.63 4.05
C SER A 51 15.46 0.24 4.87
N ARG A 52 15.80 0.57 6.12
CA ARG A 52 15.02 1.52 6.94
C ARG A 52 15.18 2.97 6.49
N TYR A 53 16.35 3.39 6.02
CA TYR A 53 16.53 4.74 5.47
C TYR A 53 15.65 4.99 4.25
N ALA A 54 15.49 4.00 3.36
CA ALA A 54 14.75 4.17 2.12
C ALA A 54 13.25 4.48 2.35
N VAL A 55 12.67 4.04 3.47
CA VAL A 55 11.26 4.30 3.79
C VAL A 55 11.05 5.72 4.31
N THR A 56 12.00 6.25 5.10
CA THR A 56 11.90 7.61 5.66
C THR A 56 12.44 8.69 4.72
N ALA A 57 13.45 8.40 3.90
CA ALA A 57 13.99 9.34 2.90
C ALA A 57 12.99 9.64 1.77
N ARG A 58 12.06 8.72 1.47
CA ARG A 58 10.98 8.94 0.49
C ARG A 58 9.94 9.97 0.91
N ALA A 59 9.99 10.47 2.14
CA ALA A 59 9.18 11.62 2.55
C ALA A 59 9.75 12.97 2.05
N ALA A 60 10.97 12.99 1.50
CA ALA A 60 11.67 14.19 1.07
C ALA A 60 12.04 14.22 -0.42
N GLU A 61 11.52 13.30 -1.24
CA GLU A 61 11.66 13.37 -2.71
C GLU A 61 10.37 13.97 -3.30
N PRO A 62 10.43 15.10 -4.04
CA PRO A 62 9.30 15.49 -4.87
C PRO A 62 9.12 14.41 -5.94
N ARG A 63 7.88 13.95 -6.11
CA ARG A 63 7.48 13.04 -7.19
C ARG A 63 7.84 13.62 -8.56
N GLY A 64 9.04 13.34 -9.05
CA GLY A 64 9.38 13.33 -10.47
C GLY A 64 9.71 11.87 -10.81
N GLN A 65 8.97 11.15 -11.64
CA GLN A 65 8.14 11.53 -12.77
C GLN A 65 7.30 10.27 -13.08
N PRO A 66 5.96 10.33 -13.17
CA PRO A 66 5.23 9.26 -13.83
C PRO A 66 5.61 9.35 -15.31
N THR A 67 6.44 8.44 -15.80
CA THR A 67 6.57 8.20 -17.24
C THR A 67 5.26 7.56 -17.72
N CYS A 68 4.22 8.39 -17.86
CA CYS A 68 3.12 8.13 -18.75
C CYS A 68 3.67 8.22 -20.18
N SER A 69 4.10 7.09 -20.72
CA SER A 69 4.43 7.02 -22.15
C SER A 69 3.13 7.10 -22.93
N THR A 70 2.99 8.18 -23.69
CA THR A 70 1.85 8.45 -24.56
C THR A 70 1.86 7.52 -25.78
N ALA A 71 0.83 6.68 -25.89
CA ALA A 71 0.25 6.14 -27.13
C ALA A 71 -1.11 5.57 -26.69
N ASP A 72 -2.27 6.15 -26.98
CA ASP A 72 -2.85 6.49 -28.28
C ASP A 72 -3.68 7.80 -28.24
N PRO A 73 -3.89 8.50 -29.37
CA PRO A 73 -4.87 9.57 -29.46
C PRO A 73 -6.22 9.03 -29.91
N THR A 74 -6.94 8.24 -29.12
CA THR A 74 -8.41 8.11 -29.29
C THR A 74 -9.10 7.41 -28.12
N ALA A 75 -9.77 8.18 -27.28
CA ALA A 75 -11.14 7.89 -26.84
C ALA A 75 -11.60 9.03 -25.92
N VAL A 76 -12.46 9.88 -26.49
CA VAL A 76 -13.42 10.78 -25.86
C VAL A 76 -13.44 10.72 -24.34
N SER A 77 -13.08 11.84 -23.73
CA SER A 77 -13.37 12.18 -22.33
C SER A 77 -14.85 11.94 -22.00
N GLY A 78 -15.18 10.77 -21.47
CA GLY A 78 -16.49 10.43 -20.94
C GLY A 78 -16.67 10.94 -19.51
N GLY A 79 -16.35 12.20 -19.26
CA GLY A 79 -16.58 12.86 -17.98
C GLY A 79 -17.68 13.88 -18.15
N CYS A 80 -18.89 13.54 -17.67
CA CYS A 80 -19.94 14.43 -17.12
C CYS A 80 -21.30 13.73 -17.20
N ASP A 81 -21.49 12.64 -16.46
CA ASP A 81 -22.85 12.28 -16.05
C ASP A 81 -23.31 13.35 -15.06
N SER A 82 -23.95 14.38 -15.60
CA SER A 82 -24.63 15.44 -14.87
C SER A 82 -25.41 14.84 -13.68
N PRO A 83 -25.35 15.45 -12.47
CA PRO A 83 -26.09 14.98 -11.29
C PRO A 83 -27.59 14.75 -11.56
N ARG A 84 -28.16 15.44 -12.56
CA ARG A 84 -29.55 15.29 -12.99
C ARG A 84 -29.86 13.91 -13.58
N GLN A 85 -28.91 13.29 -14.30
CA GLN A 85 -29.12 11.96 -14.88
C GLN A 85 -29.16 10.87 -13.80
N THR A 86 -28.28 10.98 -12.80
CA THR A 86 -28.24 10.09 -11.64
C THR A 86 -29.55 10.17 -10.83
N ALA A 87 -30.03 11.37 -10.53
CA ALA A 87 -31.28 11.56 -9.77
C ALA A 87 -32.51 10.95 -10.48
N LYS A 88 -32.60 11.04 -11.81
CA LYS A 88 -33.72 10.47 -12.59
C LYS A 88 -33.70 8.93 -12.57
N LYS A 89 -32.51 8.31 -12.63
CA LYS A 89 -32.36 6.85 -12.51
C LYS A 89 -32.79 6.35 -11.12
N TYR A 90 -32.40 7.04 -10.06
CA TYR A 90 -32.84 6.68 -8.70
C TYR A 90 -34.35 6.81 -8.51
N ALA A 91 -34.96 7.90 -8.99
CA ALA A 91 -36.40 8.10 -8.93
C ALA A 91 -37.17 6.98 -9.68
N SER A 92 -36.63 6.49 -10.80
CA SER A 92 -37.20 5.38 -11.55
C SER A 92 -37.15 4.05 -10.80
N LEU A 93 -36.09 3.77 -10.05
CA LEU A 93 -35.92 2.51 -9.32
C LEU A 93 -36.76 2.46 -8.03
N LEU A 94 -36.96 3.63 -7.41
CA LEU A 94 -37.74 3.77 -6.18
C LEU A 94 -39.23 4.06 -6.44
N ALA A 95 -39.65 4.23 -7.69
CA ALA A 95 -41.04 4.48 -8.01
C ALA A 95 -41.92 3.29 -7.59
N PRO A 96 -43.03 3.52 -6.86
CA PRO A 96 -43.96 2.46 -6.51
C PRO A 96 -44.55 1.84 -7.78
N LYS A 97 -44.77 0.53 -7.75
CA LYS A 97 -45.33 -0.26 -8.86
C LYS A 97 -46.82 0.07 -9.03
N THR A 98 -47.13 1.26 -9.53
CA THR A 98 -48.51 1.68 -9.75
C THR A 98 -49.10 0.87 -10.90
N SER A 99 -50.15 0.12 -10.58
CA SER A 99 -51.00 -0.60 -11.53
C SER A 99 -51.47 0.32 -12.68
N LYS A 100 -51.59 -0.26 -13.89
CA LYS A 100 -51.95 0.44 -15.13
C LYS A 100 -53.24 1.26 -14.97
N PRO A 101 -53.33 2.51 -15.44
CA PRO A 101 -54.59 3.25 -15.41
C PRO A 101 -55.62 2.60 -16.35
N PRO A 102 -56.93 2.66 -16.02
CA PRO A 102 -57.97 2.08 -16.85
C PRO A 102 -58.12 2.79 -18.20
N ARG A 103 -58.45 2.01 -19.22
CA ARG A 103 -58.66 2.45 -20.61
C ARG A 103 -59.93 3.30 -20.70
N SER A 104 -59.79 4.60 -20.86
CA SER A 104 -60.93 5.49 -21.15
C SER A 104 -61.43 5.23 -22.56
N THR A 105 -62.72 4.87 -22.68
CA THR A 105 -63.42 4.80 -23.96
C THR A 105 -64.01 6.18 -24.25
N LYS A 106 -63.67 6.74 -25.41
CA LYS A 106 -64.31 7.96 -25.90
C LYS A 106 -65.77 7.64 -26.23
N ARG A 107 -66.71 8.34 -25.61
CA ARG A 107 -68.13 8.35 -26.00
C ARG A 107 -68.42 9.73 -26.59
N CYS A 108 -69.16 9.72 -27.71
CA CYS A 108 -69.41 10.80 -28.66
C CYS A 108 -69.85 12.13 -28.04
#